data_AF-A0A7I7P8X8-F1
#
_entry.id   AF-A0A7I7P8X8-F1
#
_cell.length_a   1.000
_cell.length_b   1.000
_cell.length_c   1.000
_cell.angle_alpha   90.00
_cell.angle_beta   90.00
_cell.angle_gamma   90.00
#
_symmetry.space_group_name_H-M   'P 1'
#
loop_
_entity.id
_entity.type
_entity.pdbx_description
1 polymer ?
#
loop_
_entity_poly.entity_id
_entity_poly.type
_entity_poly.pdbx_seq_one_letter_code
_entity_poly.pdbx_strand_id
1 'polypeptide(L)'
;MTTEPRAPDWYPDPSGKPGLMYWDGQQWHTSIPAMPTPITEAAPEAQRRSRTKIALILGAVVVLAVAMLVAVPVIVQKVWNTAPPSPGLSADVLAPFAREWKGMRESVVIDRTGHGHFHYMNMKACASCSMAEMPYSTFEFTLTSVSSGTASGHITASSDPHFPVGEPVAATLASQDTIEWAIGGKKVGLFCGSNPAWCGG
;
A
#
# COMPACT_ATOMS: atom_id res chain seq x y z
N MET A 1 -21.12 -29.03 12.56
CA MET A 1 -20.05 -28.15 12.05
C MET A 1 -19.85 -27.07 13.09
N THR A 2 -18.78 -27.14 13.87
CA THR A 2 -18.50 -26.20 14.97
C THR A 2 -17.87 -24.95 14.38
N THR A 3 -18.56 -23.82 14.47
CA THR A 3 -18.06 -22.51 14.02
C THR A 3 -16.80 -22.17 14.81
N GLU A 4 -15.69 -21.91 14.11
CA GLU A 4 -14.39 -21.62 14.74
C GLU A 4 -14.46 -20.30 15.55
N PRO A 5 -14.13 -20.29 16.85
CA PRO A 5 -14.21 -19.10 17.69
C PRO A 5 -13.10 -18.11 17.34
N ARG A 6 -13.49 -16.86 17.03
CA ARG A 6 -12.55 -15.79 16.60
C ARG A 6 -12.00 -14.93 17.74
N ALA A 7 -12.59 -14.98 18.93
CA ALA A 7 -12.21 -14.12 20.05
C ALA A 7 -11.93 -14.96 21.30
N PRO A 8 -11.03 -14.52 22.19
CA PRO A 8 -10.79 -15.19 23.45
C PRO A 8 -12.02 -15.14 24.38
N ASP A 9 -12.65 -16.28 24.65
CA ASP A 9 -13.85 -16.40 25.50
C ASP A 9 -14.05 -17.87 25.96
N TRP A 10 -15.06 -18.11 26.80
CA TRP A 10 -15.50 -19.42 27.22
C TRP A 10 -16.47 -20.05 26.22
N TYR A 11 -16.18 -21.28 25.77
CA TYR A 11 -17.01 -22.04 24.84
C TYR A 11 -17.28 -23.46 25.37
N PRO A 12 -18.33 -24.16 24.87
CA PRO A 12 -18.54 -25.57 25.16
C PRO A 12 -17.35 -26.43 24.75
N ASP A 13 -17.01 -27.44 25.56
CA ASP A 13 -15.89 -28.35 25.28
C ASP A 13 -16.05 -29.02 23.90
N PRO A 14 -15.13 -28.79 22.94
CA PRO A 14 -15.23 -29.34 21.59
C PRO A 14 -15.09 -30.88 21.54
N SER A 15 -14.62 -31.52 22.61
CA SER A 15 -14.58 -32.98 22.76
C SER A 15 -15.93 -33.61 23.14
N GLY A 16 -16.95 -32.78 23.39
CA GLY A 16 -18.32 -33.23 23.70
C GLY A 16 -18.54 -33.64 25.17
N LYS A 17 -17.57 -33.35 26.05
CA LYS A 17 -17.74 -33.54 27.50
C LYS A 17 -18.56 -32.39 28.09
N PRO A 18 -19.29 -32.63 29.20
CA PRO A 18 -19.94 -31.54 29.93
C PRO A 18 -18.89 -30.59 30.53
N GLY A 19 -18.91 -29.32 30.13
CA GLY A 19 -17.99 -28.29 30.64
C GLY A 19 -17.81 -27.11 29.69
N LEU A 20 -17.16 -26.05 30.19
CA LEU A 20 -16.67 -24.93 29.41
C LEU A 20 -15.14 -24.98 29.33
N MET A 21 -14.57 -24.65 28.18
CA MET A 21 -13.14 -24.43 27.98
C MET A 21 -12.91 -23.00 27.50
N TYR A 22 -11.81 -22.40 27.97
CA TYR A 22 -11.41 -21.07 27.54
C TYR A 22 -10.57 -21.16 26.26
N TRP A 23 -10.94 -20.42 25.22
CA TRP A 23 -10.14 -20.25 24.02
C TRP A 23 -9.31 -18.97 24.16
N ASP A 24 -7.99 -19.02 23.96
CA ASP A 24 -7.12 -17.84 24.02
C ASP A 24 -6.77 -17.26 22.64
N GLY A 25 -7.32 -17.83 21.57
CA GLY A 25 -6.99 -17.51 20.18
C GLY A 25 -5.99 -18.46 19.53
N GLN A 26 -5.33 -19.33 20.28
CA GLN A 26 -4.37 -20.33 19.77
C GLN A 26 -4.61 -21.74 20.30
N GLN A 27 -4.96 -21.88 21.58
CA GLN A 27 -5.12 -23.15 22.28
C GLN A 27 -6.31 -23.11 23.24
N TRP A 28 -6.84 -24.31 23.55
CA TRP A 28 -7.90 -24.50 24.52
C TRP A 28 -7.31 -24.73 25.91
N HIS A 29 -7.84 -24.02 26.92
CA HIS A 29 -7.40 -24.11 28.32
C HIS A 29 -8.55 -24.45 29.25
N THR A 30 -8.26 -25.23 30.30
CA THR A 30 -9.22 -25.52 31.40
C THR A 30 -9.23 -24.44 32.50
N SER A 31 -8.28 -23.51 32.47
CA SER A 31 -8.16 -22.39 33.41
C SER A 31 -7.51 -21.21 32.72
N ILE A 32 -7.87 -19.98 33.09
CA ILE A 32 -7.25 -18.77 32.53
C ILE A 32 -5.76 -18.76 32.92
N PRO A 33 -4.82 -18.64 31.98
CA PRO A 33 -3.40 -18.48 32.29
C PRO A 33 -3.21 -17.31 33.24
N ALA A 34 -2.45 -17.50 34.32
CA ALA A 34 -2.08 -16.41 35.20
C ALA A 34 -1.35 -15.34 34.36
N MET A 35 -1.85 -14.10 34.40
CA MET A 35 -1.22 -12.99 33.67
C MET A 35 0.27 -12.93 34.03
N PRO A 36 1.18 -12.79 33.04
CA PRO A 36 2.61 -12.68 33.33
C PRO A 36 2.83 -11.47 34.23
N THR A 37 3.37 -11.73 35.42
CA THR A 37 3.74 -10.70 36.38
C THR A 37 4.85 -9.85 35.74
N PRO A 38 4.74 -8.51 35.72
CA PRO A 38 5.82 -7.68 35.20
C PRO A 38 7.08 -7.92 36.04
N ILE A 39 8.10 -8.48 35.39
CA ILE A 39 9.40 -8.75 36.00
C ILE A 39 10.04 -7.40 36.29
N THR A 40 10.16 -7.06 37.58
CA THR A 40 10.95 -5.91 38.02
C THR A 40 12.42 -6.28 37.86
N GLU A 41 13.05 -5.76 36.81
CA GLU A 41 14.45 -5.97 36.48
C GLU A 41 15.35 -5.32 37.55
N ALA A 42 16.01 -6.16 38.36
CA ALA A 42 16.99 -5.73 39.34
C ALA A 42 18.28 -5.28 38.65
N ALA A 43 18.70 -4.04 38.92
CA ALA A 43 19.91 -3.44 38.39
C ALA A 43 21.19 -4.19 38.87
N PRO A 44 22.18 -4.44 38.01
CA PRO A 44 23.42 -5.09 38.41
C PRO A 44 24.43 -4.09 39.01
N GLU A 45 25.03 -4.50 40.13
CA GLU A 45 26.11 -3.82 40.85
C GLU A 45 27.42 -3.70 40.03
N ALA A 46 28.13 -2.61 40.32
CA ALA A 46 29.31 -2.13 39.60
C ALA A 46 30.59 -2.95 39.87
N GLN A 47 31.15 -3.58 38.84
CA GLN A 47 32.50 -4.15 38.88
C GLN A 47 33.55 -3.14 38.36
N ARG A 48 34.19 -2.46 39.32
CA ARG A 48 35.29 -1.51 39.13
C ARG A 48 36.62 -2.26 38.94
N ARG A 49 37.05 -2.53 37.70
CA ARG A 49 38.46 -2.87 37.41
C ARG A 49 38.89 -2.50 35.98
N SER A 50 39.92 -1.64 35.90
CA SER A 50 40.82 -1.38 34.74
C SER A 50 40.19 -0.75 33.48
N ARG A 51 39.86 0.56 33.55
CA ARG A 51 39.18 1.31 32.48
C ARG A 51 40.06 1.86 31.34
N THR A 52 41.39 1.86 31.40
CA THR A 52 42.17 2.67 30.44
C THR A 52 42.62 1.97 29.16
N LYS A 53 42.65 0.63 29.11
CA LYS A 53 43.06 -0.11 27.88
C LYS A 53 41.88 -0.74 27.10
N ILE A 54 40.75 -0.99 27.76
CA ILE A 54 39.57 -1.60 27.13
C ILE A 54 38.71 -0.57 26.38
N ALA A 55 38.68 0.69 26.83
CA ALA A 55 37.88 1.74 26.21
C ALA A 55 38.33 2.10 24.78
N LEU A 56 39.63 2.00 24.47
CA LEU A 56 40.18 2.29 23.15
C LEU A 56 39.85 1.20 22.11
N ILE A 57 39.81 -0.07 22.52
CA ILE A 57 39.50 -1.20 21.62
C ILE A 57 37.99 -1.27 21.38
N LEU A 58 37.15 -1.09 22.41
CA LEU A 58 35.69 -1.04 22.24
C LEU A 58 35.24 0.15 21.39
N GLY A 59 35.86 1.33 21.56
CA GLY A 59 35.55 2.50 20.74
C GLY A 59 35.79 2.26 19.25
N ALA A 60 36.93 1.65 18.89
CA ALA A 60 37.24 1.32 17.50
C ALA A 60 36.29 0.26 16.91
N VAL A 61 35.92 -0.77 17.70
CA VAL A 61 34.98 -1.81 17.27
C VAL A 61 33.57 -1.25 17.07
N VAL A 62 33.09 -0.37 17.95
CA VAL A 62 31.78 0.27 17.81
C VAL A 62 31.74 1.20 16.60
N VAL A 63 32.79 2.01 16.37
CA VAL A 63 32.87 2.88 15.19
C VAL A 63 32.90 2.06 13.89
N LEU A 64 33.65 0.96 13.84
CA LEU A 64 33.65 0.05 12.68
C LEU A 64 32.30 -0.66 12.48
N ALA A 65 31.66 -1.10 13.57
CA ALA A 65 30.35 -1.74 13.51
C ALA A 65 29.27 -0.76 13.04
N VAL A 66 29.26 0.48 13.53
CA VAL A 66 28.33 1.54 13.09
C VAL A 66 28.64 1.96 11.65
N ALA A 67 29.91 2.13 11.27
CA ALA A 67 30.30 2.42 9.89
C ALA A 67 29.89 1.29 8.94
N MET A 68 30.01 0.03 9.33
CA MET A 68 29.48 -1.11 8.57
C MET A 68 27.95 -1.11 8.51
N LEU A 69 27.26 -0.86 9.64
CA LEU A 69 25.79 -0.77 9.70
C LEU A 69 25.23 0.35 8.83
N VAL A 70 25.99 1.42 8.58
CA VAL A 70 25.59 2.54 7.71
C VAL A 70 26.07 2.35 6.27
N ALA A 71 27.30 1.90 6.04
CA ALA A 71 27.87 1.77 4.70
C ALA A 71 27.32 0.56 3.92
N VAL A 72 27.04 -0.56 4.60
CA VAL A 72 26.50 -1.77 3.95
C VAL A 72 25.11 -1.52 3.34
N PRO A 73 24.10 -0.95 4.04
CA PRO A 73 22.81 -0.69 3.40
C PRO A 73 22.90 0.35 2.26
N VAL A 74 23.81 1.33 2.34
CA VAL A 74 24.02 2.32 1.26
C VAL A 74 24.59 1.69 -0.01
N ILE A 75 25.53 0.74 0.12
CA ILE A 75 26.09 0.02 -1.04
C ILE A 75 25.07 -0.99 -1.61
N VAL A 76 24.27 -1.63 -0.76
CA VAL A 76 23.19 -2.54 -1.19
C VAL A 76 22.12 -1.79 -1.99
N GLN A 77 21.71 -0.58 -1.57
CA GLN A 77 20.78 0.25 -2.37
C GLN A 77 21.37 0.65 -3.73
N LYS A 78 22.67 0.91 -3.82
CA LYS A 78 23.32 1.37 -5.05
C LYS A 78 23.42 0.26 -6.11
N VAL A 79 23.55 -1.00 -5.70
CA VAL A 79 23.70 -2.15 -6.62
C VAL A 79 22.34 -2.69 -7.11
N TRP A 80 21.24 -2.46 -6.38
CA TRP A 80 19.91 -2.95 -6.77
C TRP A 80 19.17 -2.03 -7.75
N ASN A 81 19.71 -0.85 -8.03
CA ASN A 81 19.16 0.10 -9.01
C ASN A 81 19.57 -0.19 -10.46
N THR A 82 20.22 -1.32 -10.74
CA THR A 82 20.52 -1.77 -12.10
C THR A 82 19.77 -3.06 -12.41
N ALA A 83 18.49 -3.15 -12.02
CA ALA A 83 17.60 -4.07 -12.70
C ALA A 83 17.62 -3.71 -14.20
N PRO A 84 17.73 -4.68 -15.12
CA PRO A 84 17.45 -4.43 -16.52
C PRO A 84 16.09 -3.72 -16.60
N PRO A 85 15.90 -2.71 -17.47
CA PRO A 85 14.56 -2.16 -17.67
C PRO A 85 13.66 -3.36 -17.94
N SER A 86 12.70 -3.62 -17.04
CA SER A 86 11.67 -4.62 -17.29
C SER A 86 11.16 -4.34 -18.70
N PRO A 87 11.11 -5.34 -19.60
CA PRO A 87 10.71 -5.12 -20.98
C PRO A 87 9.44 -4.31 -20.94
N GLY A 88 9.54 -3.04 -21.33
CA GLY A 88 8.46 -2.09 -21.21
C GLY A 88 7.27 -2.67 -21.96
N LEU A 89 6.06 -2.47 -21.44
CA LEU A 89 4.85 -2.77 -22.20
C LEU A 89 5.02 -2.18 -23.61
N SER A 90 4.92 -3.04 -24.63
CA SER A 90 5.01 -2.58 -26.01
C SER A 90 3.95 -1.50 -26.24
N ALA A 91 4.36 -0.36 -26.81
CA ALA A 91 3.47 0.77 -27.06
C ALA A 91 2.19 0.39 -27.84
N ASP A 92 2.28 -0.63 -28.70
CA ASP A 92 1.16 -1.15 -29.47
C ASP A 92 0.05 -1.76 -28.59
N VAL A 93 0.41 -2.37 -27.46
CA VAL A 93 -0.55 -2.99 -26.53
C VAL A 93 -1.34 -1.93 -25.77
N LEU A 94 -0.72 -0.78 -25.50
CA LEU A 94 -1.33 0.35 -24.80
C LEU A 94 -2.01 1.36 -25.73
N ALA A 95 -1.77 1.30 -27.04
CA ALA A 95 -2.34 2.22 -28.02
C ALA A 95 -3.87 2.41 -27.88
N PRO A 96 -4.68 1.37 -27.57
CA PRO A 96 -6.12 1.54 -27.33
C PRO A 96 -6.48 2.37 -26.11
N PHE A 97 -5.57 2.56 -25.16
CA PHE A 97 -5.76 3.39 -23.96
C PHE A 97 -5.17 4.78 -24.11
N ALA A 98 -4.17 4.94 -25.00
CA ALA A 98 -3.33 6.12 -25.12
C ALA A 98 -4.06 7.34 -25.74
N ARG A 99 -4.84 8.05 -24.91
CA ARG A 99 -5.51 9.33 -25.23
C ARG A 99 -5.96 10.03 -23.96
N GLU A 100 -6.55 11.21 -24.13
CA GLU A 100 -7.35 11.87 -23.11
C GLU A 100 -8.76 11.25 -23.06
N TRP A 101 -9.22 10.96 -21.84
CA TRP A 101 -10.53 10.45 -21.50
C TRP A 101 -11.22 11.45 -20.57
N LYS A 102 -12.40 11.92 -20.95
CA LYS A 102 -13.13 12.98 -20.23
C LYS A 102 -14.34 12.41 -19.52
N GLY A 103 -14.42 12.69 -18.22
CA GLY A 103 -15.65 12.61 -17.43
C GLY A 103 -16.31 13.97 -17.32
N MET A 104 -17.38 14.08 -16.53
CA MET A 104 -18.11 15.35 -16.35
C MET A 104 -17.23 16.46 -15.74
N ARG A 105 -16.35 16.12 -14.80
CA ARG A 105 -15.48 17.06 -14.07
C ARG A 105 -14.09 16.49 -13.77
N GLU A 106 -13.76 15.42 -14.47
CA GLU A 106 -12.58 14.61 -14.24
C GLU A 106 -11.98 14.25 -15.59
N SER A 107 -10.67 14.04 -15.66
CA SER A 107 -10.02 13.54 -16.85
C SER A 107 -8.91 12.56 -16.51
N VAL A 108 -8.76 11.55 -17.37
CA VAL A 108 -7.66 10.59 -17.35
C VAL A 108 -6.90 10.79 -18.66
N VAL A 109 -5.62 11.10 -18.63
CA VAL A 109 -4.79 11.09 -19.83
C VAL A 109 -3.80 9.95 -19.71
N ILE A 110 -3.74 9.11 -20.72
CA ILE A 110 -2.82 7.99 -20.81
C ILE A 110 -1.97 8.20 -22.06
N ASP A 111 -0.65 8.09 -21.94
CA ASP A 111 0.24 8.11 -23.09
C ASP A 111 0.52 6.70 -23.63
N ARG A 112 1.30 6.61 -24.71
CA ARG A 112 1.63 5.31 -25.35
C ARG A 112 2.59 4.45 -24.54
N THR A 113 3.27 5.01 -23.54
CA THR A 113 4.17 4.29 -22.65
C THR A 113 3.48 3.77 -21.39
N GLY A 114 2.22 4.18 -21.17
CA GLY A 114 1.41 3.76 -20.04
C GLY A 114 1.50 4.69 -18.85
N HIS A 115 2.30 5.77 -18.93
CA HIS A 115 2.22 6.86 -17.97
C HIS A 115 0.93 7.64 -18.20
N GLY A 116 0.36 8.11 -17.10
CA GLY A 116 -0.84 8.91 -17.18
C GLY A 116 -1.05 9.78 -15.97
N HIS A 117 -1.88 10.80 -16.16
CA HIS A 117 -2.30 11.71 -15.11
C HIS A 117 -3.82 11.64 -14.96
N PHE A 118 -4.28 11.66 -13.72
CA PHE A 118 -5.68 11.78 -13.38
C PHE A 118 -5.91 13.13 -12.71
N HIS A 119 -6.88 13.88 -13.22
CA HIS A 119 -7.29 15.17 -12.68
C HIS A 119 -8.76 15.10 -12.28
N TYR A 120 -9.07 15.46 -11.03
CA TYR A 120 -10.43 15.39 -10.51
C TYR A 120 -10.69 16.46 -9.48
N MET A 121 -11.98 16.76 -9.29
CA MET A 121 -12.43 17.72 -8.30
C MET A 121 -12.46 17.06 -6.91
N ASN A 122 -11.71 17.59 -5.95
CA ASN A 122 -11.62 17.00 -4.62
C ASN A 122 -12.73 17.49 -3.70
N MET A 123 -13.86 16.77 -3.73
CA MET A 123 -15.03 17.09 -2.91
C MET A 123 -14.77 16.97 -1.40
N LYS A 124 -13.72 16.25 -0.98
CA LYS A 124 -13.39 16.06 0.44
C LYS A 124 -12.50 17.16 0.99
N ALA A 125 -11.69 17.80 0.15
CA ALA A 125 -10.80 18.86 0.57
C ALA A 125 -11.55 20.12 1.05
N CYS A 126 -12.79 20.33 0.61
CA CYS A 126 -13.62 21.40 1.12
C CYS A 126 -15.11 21.04 1.17
N ALA A 127 -15.56 20.52 2.31
CA ALA A 127 -16.96 20.11 2.51
C ALA A 127 -17.98 21.26 2.41
N SER A 128 -17.55 22.51 2.63
CA SER A 128 -18.42 23.69 2.61
C SER A 128 -18.25 24.57 1.36
N CYS A 129 -17.32 24.24 0.46
CA CYS A 129 -17.10 25.06 -0.73
C CYS A 129 -18.24 24.89 -1.72
N SER A 130 -18.55 25.96 -2.45
CA SER A 130 -19.38 25.84 -3.63
C SER A 130 -18.67 24.98 -4.69
N MET A 131 -19.44 24.44 -5.63
CA MET A 131 -18.88 23.67 -6.75
C MET A 131 -17.88 24.46 -7.61
N ALA A 132 -17.92 25.79 -7.60
CA ALA A 132 -16.99 26.65 -8.35
C ALA A 132 -15.66 26.86 -7.63
N GLU A 133 -15.63 26.67 -6.31
CA GLU A 133 -14.45 26.90 -5.45
C GLU A 133 -13.77 25.60 -5.02
N MET A 134 -14.31 24.45 -5.44
CA MET A 134 -13.74 23.17 -5.05
C MET A 134 -12.33 23.01 -5.62
N PRO A 135 -11.34 22.68 -4.78
CA PRO A 135 -9.98 22.45 -5.24
C PRO A 135 -9.94 21.20 -6.11
N TYR A 136 -9.01 21.21 -7.07
CA TYR A 136 -8.69 20.03 -7.85
C TYR A 136 -7.51 19.30 -7.22
N SER A 137 -7.56 17.97 -7.30
CA SER A 137 -6.46 17.09 -6.96
C SER A 137 -5.96 16.39 -8.21
N THR A 138 -4.71 15.95 -8.18
CA THR A 138 -4.10 15.15 -9.24
C THR A 138 -3.35 13.97 -8.67
N PHE A 139 -3.23 12.93 -9.47
CA PHE A 139 -2.22 11.91 -9.26
C PHE A 139 -1.68 11.41 -10.61
N GLU A 140 -0.42 10.99 -10.59
CA GLU A 140 0.28 10.34 -11.69
C GLU A 140 0.22 8.82 -11.47
N PHE A 141 0.16 8.05 -12.55
CA PHE A 141 0.16 6.59 -12.51
C PHE A 141 0.96 6.00 -13.66
N THR A 142 1.26 4.71 -13.56
CA THR A 142 1.88 3.94 -14.64
C THR A 142 1.18 2.60 -14.81
N LEU A 143 0.70 2.32 -16.02
CA LEU A 143 0.13 1.04 -16.44
C LEU A 143 1.25 0.07 -16.78
N THR A 144 1.23 -1.12 -16.19
CA THR A 144 2.31 -2.12 -16.25
C THR A 144 1.88 -3.43 -16.89
N SER A 145 0.58 -3.68 -17.05
CA SER A 145 0.08 -4.86 -17.78
C SER A 145 -1.22 -4.56 -18.51
N VAL A 146 -1.49 -5.29 -19.59
CA VAL A 146 -2.81 -5.32 -20.25
C VAL A 146 -3.26 -6.76 -20.40
N SER A 147 -4.49 -7.05 -19.97
CA SER A 147 -5.12 -8.36 -20.12
C SER A 147 -6.61 -8.20 -20.36
N SER A 148 -7.17 -8.93 -21.32
CA SER A 148 -8.62 -8.97 -21.59
C SER A 148 -9.28 -7.60 -21.76
N GLY A 149 -8.58 -6.62 -22.35
CA GLY A 149 -9.10 -5.26 -22.53
C GLY A 149 -9.02 -4.36 -21.29
N THR A 150 -8.36 -4.83 -20.22
CA THR A 150 -8.07 -4.06 -19.01
C THR A 150 -6.58 -3.79 -18.90
N ALA A 151 -6.19 -2.52 -18.84
CA ALA A 151 -4.86 -2.10 -18.45
C ALA A 151 -4.80 -1.89 -16.93
N SER A 152 -3.76 -2.40 -16.29
CA SER A 152 -3.57 -2.31 -14.83
C SER A 152 -2.21 -1.72 -14.49
N GLY A 153 -2.14 -1.02 -13.37
CA GLY A 153 -0.95 -0.27 -12.95
C GLY A 153 -1.03 0.17 -11.49
N HIS A 154 -0.25 1.20 -11.14
CA HIS A 154 -0.27 1.80 -9.82
C HIS A 154 -0.02 3.31 -9.86
N ILE A 155 -0.45 4.02 -8.81
CA ILE A 155 -0.16 5.44 -8.60
C ILE A 155 1.32 5.64 -8.29
N THR A 156 1.97 6.59 -8.96
CA THR A 156 3.40 6.92 -8.79
C THR A 156 3.61 8.24 -8.05
N ALA A 157 2.65 9.17 -8.10
CA ALA A 157 2.65 10.40 -7.31
C ALA A 157 1.20 10.86 -7.08
N SER A 158 0.91 11.51 -5.95
CA SER A 158 -0.45 12.00 -5.66
C SER A 158 -0.43 13.27 -4.83
N SER A 159 -1.35 14.19 -5.12
CA SER A 159 -1.62 15.38 -4.31
C SER A 159 -2.68 15.14 -3.23
N ASP A 160 -3.35 13.98 -3.22
CA ASP A 160 -4.43 13.64 -2.29
C ASP A 160 -4.06 12.42 -1.43
N PRO A 161 -4.03 12.54 -0.09
CA PRO A 161 -3.70 11.43 0.80
C PRO A 161 -4.69 10.25 0.72
N HIS A 162 -5.88 10.42 0.13
CA HIS A 162 -6.82 9.33 -0.07
C HIS A 162 -6.41 8.36 -1.18
N PHE A 163 -5.54 8.78 -2.09
CA PHE A 163 -5.01 7.96 -3.19
C PHE A 163 -3.48 7.87 -3.03
N PRO A 164 -2.98 7.02 -2.13
CA PRO A 164 -1.56 6.94 -1.84
C PRO A 164 -0.75 6.37 -3.01
N VAL A 165 0.54 6.70 -3.05
CA VAL A 165 1.49 6.07 -3.99
C VAL A 165 1.50 4.55 -3.77
N GLY A 166 1.47 3.80 -4.87
CA GLY A 166 1.37 2.35 -4.89
C GLY A 166 -0.06 1.81 -4.94
N GLU A 167 -1.09 2.65 -4.78
CA GLU A 167 -2.49 2.23 -4.92
C GLU A 167 -2.74 1.68 -6.33
N PRO A 168 -3.39 0.51 -6.49
CA PRO A 168 -3.60 -0.08 -7.79
C PRO A 168 -4.62 0.72 -8.60
N VAL A 169 -4.36 0.86 -9.90
CA VAL A 169 -5.29 1.48 -10.87
C VAL A 169 -5.62 0.52 -12.00
N ALA A 170 -6.80 0.67 -12.58
CA ALA A 170 -7.20 -0.07 -13.76
C ALA A 170 -8.05 0.78 -14.71
N ALA A 171 -7.76 0.69 -16.01
CA ALA A 171 -8.60 1.17 -17.09
C ALA A 171 -9.13 -0.01 -17.88
N THR A 172 -10.45 -0.15 -18.00
CA THR A 172 -11.08 -1.19 -18.82
C THR A 172 -11.78 -0.55 -20.01
N LEU A 173 -11.44 -0.98 -21.23
CA LEU A 173 -12.15 -0.51 -22.42
C LEU A 173 -13.59 -1.03 -22.39
N ALA A 174 -14.53 -0.10 -22.55
CA ALA A 174 -15.94 -0.39 -22.67
C ALA A 174 -16.43 -0.09 -24.10
N SER A 175 -17.73 -0.24 -24.33
CA SER A 175 -18.33 0.08 -25.63
C SER A 175 -18.27 1.58 -25.92
N GLN A 176 -18.49 1.95 -27.18
CA GLN A 176 -18.71 3.36 -27.58
C GLN A 176 -17.56 4.33 -27.27
N ASP A 177 -16.32 3.88 -27.37
CA ASP A 177 -15.14 4.73 -27.12
C ASP A 177 -15.12 5.28 -25.67
N THR A 178 -15.37 4.39 -24.70
CA THR A 178 -15.33 4.72 -23.27
C THR A 178 -14.34 3.84 -22.50
N ILE A 179 -13.89 4.31 -21.34
CA ILE A 179 -13.21 3.49 -20.34
C ILE A 179 -13.92 3.52 -19.00
N GLU A 180 -13.92 2.38 -18.32
CA GLU A 180 -14.20 2.29 -16.90
C GLU A 180 -12.88 2.45 -16.13
N TRP A 181 -12.83 3.46 -15.28
CA TRP A 181 -11.66 3.75 -14.44
C TRP A 181 -11.89 3.25 -13.02
N ALA A 182 -10.90 2.58 -12.45
CA ALA A 182 -10.94 2.07 -11.09
C ALA A 182 -9.63 2.35 -10.34
N ILE A 183 -9.75 2.61 -9.04
CA ILE A 183 -8.64 2.83 -8.11
C ILE A 183 -8.90 1.99 -6.87
N GLY A 184 -7.90 1.25 -6.38
CA GLY A 184 -8.06 0.39 -5.21
C GLY A 184 -9.11 -0.72 -5.39
N GLY A 185 -9.33 -1.16 -6.63
CA GLY A 185 -10.38 -2.12 -6.99
C GLY A 185 -11.81 -1.54 -6.96
N LYS A 186 -11.97 -0.23 -6.73
CA LYS A 186 -13.27 0.45 -6.75
C LYS A 186 -13.43 1.22 -8.04
N LYS A 187 -14.57 1.04 -8.72
CA LYS A 187 -14.94 1.82 -9.90
C LYS A 187 -15.15 3.27 -9.51
N VAL A 188 -14.39 4.17 -10.12
CA VAL A 188 -14.43 5.63 -9.89
C VAL A 188 -15.41 6.27 -10.86
N GLY A 189 -15.35 5.91 -12.14
CA GLY A 189 -16.21 6.52 -13.14
C GLY A 189 -16.10 5.87 -14.52
N LEU A 190 -16.99 6.33 -15.41
CA LEU A 190 -16.94 6.06 -16.83
C LEU A 190 -16.45 7.33 -17.52
N PHE A 191 -15.46 7.19 -18.41
CA PHE A 191 -14.84 8.30 -19.13
C PHE A 191 -14.97 8.09 -20.62
N CYS A 192 -15.15 9.19 -21.36
CA CYS A 192 -15.38 9.17 -22.79
C CYS A 192 -14.13 9.61 -23.54
N GLY A 193 -13.85 8.97 -24.66
CA GLY A 193 -12.79 9.38 -25.57
C GLY A 193 -13.23 10.56 -26.44
N SER A 194 -13.36 10.31 -27.73
CA SER A 194 -13.52 11.35 -28.76
C SER A 194 -14.89 12.02 -28.76
N ASN A 195 -15.92 11.34 -28.24
CA ASN A 195 -17.29 11.84 -28.21
C ASN A 195 -17.79 11.99 -26.76
N PRO A 196 -17.88 13.22 -26.23
CA PRO A 196 -18.32 13.45 -24.85
C PRO A 196 -19.81 13.16 -24.63
N ALA A 197 -20.63 13.05 -25.68
CA ALA A 197 -22.07 12.80 -25.56
C ALA A 197 -22.40 11.47 -24.87
N TRP A 198 -21.48 10.49 -24.90
CA TRP A 198 -21.68 9.18 -24.27
C TRP A 198 -21.59 9.21 -22.73
N CYS A 199 -21.07 10.30 -22.15
CA CYS A 199 -20.89 10.44 -20.70
C CYS A 199 -21.95 11.33 -20.04
N GLY A 200 -23.08 11.57 -20.72
CA GLY A 200 -24.24 12.25 -20.14
C GLY A 200 -24.05 13.75 -19.93
N GLY A 201 -23.53 14.44 -20.95
CA GLY A 201 -23.49 15.91 -20.99
C GLY A 201 -24.86 16.57 -21.04
#